data_AF-A0A935C086-F1
#
_entry.id   AF-A0A935C086-F1
#
_cell.length_a   1.000
_cell.length_b   1.000
_cell.length_c   1.000
_cell.angle_alpha   90.00
_cell.angle_beta   90.00
_cell.angle_gamma   90.00
#
_symmetry.space_group_name_H-M   'P 1'
#
loop_
_entity.id
_entity.type
_entity.pdbx_description
1 polymer ?
#
loop_
_entity_poly.entity_id
_entity_poly.type
_entity_poly.pdbx_seq_one_letter_code
_entity_poly.pdbx_strand_id
1 'polypeptide(L)'
;MPTRKSTTGKAGKAKETTDTPKSAGKDDNLIYVNGIDATTGNYLIPPMAEHDTAQIALNQATDKKTANMLGNVVRKSTVKHLGGAFDLDLEDITHAGWAVVFHKDESAEVKKALGPLIEHRKKAIGNDDIVKVLEYRDGDTVVGWLARNKVGFGPVDPEKVPFYVLLVGGPDKIPFSFGQLLDAVYAVGRLHFDDLAGYQRYVDSLIRYEKEAKAPTGKDVVFWGPRNKNDRPTMLSSEYLIKPLASGAKSVIERASKSAKVAYKSKLIEPAGSTKENLLEVLNPGAGKLTPALLFTASHGIGWPNGHANQLPAQGALLCQNFPGLGLGPLKPGHYLAASDLAKDARVWGMVAFNFACYSVGTPDKDRFSYKPGTPPPDIAPKPFFSALSKALLSHPNGSALGVIGHVERAWQNSIMTEGVGQQIQAFENSIGYILMGLPLGYALKDFNERFAVQSANLTAEIDKANGGKPVPDRQLAQLWLERNDAEGYLLFGDPGACLRKDRLQ
;
A
#
# COMPACT_ATOMS: atom_id res chain seq x y z
N MET A 1 22.59 -35.41 74.04
CA MET A 1 21.99 -34.29 74.80
C MET A 1 23.11 -33.37 75.27
N PRO A 2 22.86 -32.07 75.54
CA PRO A 2 21.74 -31.23 75.08
C PRO A 2 22.11 -30.65 73.67
N THR A 3 21.74 -29.47 73.15
CA THR A 3 20.72 -28.43 73.43
C THR A 3 19.96 -28.11 72.12
N ARG A 4 18.89 -27.30 72.19
CA ARG A 4 18.33 -26.52 71.07
C ARG A 4 18.79 -25.06 71.17
N LYS A 5 19.00 -24.37 70.04
CA LYS A 5 18.56 -22.97 69.87
C LYS A 5 17.95 -22.76 68.48
N SER A 6 16.92 -21.92 68.45
CA SER A 6 16.12 -21.60 67.27
C SER A 6 16.80 -20.57 66.37
N THR A 7 16.44 -20.59 65.09
CA THR A 7 16.48 -19.39 64.25
C THR A 7 15.24 -19.31 63.37
N THR A 8 14.65 -18.12 63.39
CA THR A 8 13.47 -17.66 62.66
C THR A 8 13.60 -17.83 61.15
N GLY A 9 12.51 -18.21 60.48
CA GLY A 9 12.43 -18.18 59.02
C GLY A 9 12.34 -16.76 58.43
N LYS A 10 12.75 -16.62 57.18
CA LYS A 10 12.37 -15.52 56.27
C LYS A 10 12.09 -16.10 54.89
N ALA A 11 11.01 -15.64 54.27
CA ALA A 11 10.56 -16.15 52.98
C ALA A 11 11.57 -15.85 51.86
N GLY A 12 11.89 -16.88 51.07
CA GLY A 12 12.65 -16.71 49.84
C GLY A 12 11.77 -16.07 48.77
N LYS A 13 12.08 -14.83 48.38
CA LYS A 13 11.57 -14.27 47.12
C LYS A 13 12.24 -15.03 45.97
N ALA A 14 11.43 -15.66 45.11
CA ALA A 14 11.91 -16.14 43.82
C ALA A 14 12.47 -14.94 43.03
N LYS A 15 13.67 -15.10 42.49
CA LYS A 15 14.35 -14.07 41.71
C LYS A 15 14.01 -14.34 40.25
N GLU A 16 13.09 -13.58 39.68
CA GLU A 16 12.83 -13.62 38.24
C GLU A 16 14.11 -13.25 37.50
N THR A 17 14.70 -14.23 36.83
CA THR A 17 15.78 -14.02 35.87
C THR A 17 15.17 -13.53 34.58
N THR A 18 15.14 -12.20 34.40
CA THR A 18 14.83 -11.57 33.12
C THR A 18 15.94 -11.89 32.12
N ASP A 19 15.84 -13.02 31.43
CA ASP A 19 16.75 -13.37 30.35
C ASP A 19 16.61 -12.34 29.22
N THR A 20 17.57 -11.42 29.20
CA THR A 20 17.74 -10.46 28.12
C THR A 20 18.54 -11.17 27.01
N PRO A 21 18.04 -11.28 25.77
CA PRO A 21 18.76 -12.01 24.72
C PRO A 21 20.09 -11.33 24.38
N LYS A 22 21.20 -11.86 24.93
CA LYS A 22 22.55 -11.48 24.52
C LYS A 22 23.06 -12.39 23.41
N SER A 23 22.70 -12.06 22.18
CA SER A 23 23.52 -12.37 21.00
C SER A 23 23.26 -11.35 19.90
N ALA A 24 23.98 -10.23 19.93
CA ALA A 24 24.10 -9.35 18.77
C ALA A 24 24.90 -10.11 17.71
N GLY A 25 24.18 -10.78 16.81
CA GLY A 25 24.74 -11.58 15.71
C GLY A 25 24.93 -10.74 14.46
N LYS A 26 25.64 -11.29 13.47
CA LYS A 26 25.85 -10.63 12.16
C LYS A 26 24.56 -10.28 11.40
N ASP A 27 23.42 -10.87 11.78
CA ASP A 27 22.14 -10.73 11.09
C ASP A 27 21.33 -9.47 11.47
N ASP A 28 21.77 -8.67 12.46
CA ASP A 28 21.05 -7.44 12.83
C ASP A 28 21.20 -6.31 11.81
N ASN A 29 22.25 -6.32 10.98
CA ASN A 29 22.53 -5.30 9.96
C ASN A 29 22.07 -5.70 8.53
N LEU A 30 21.17 -6.70 8.42
CA LEU A 30 20.65 -7.18 7.14
C LEU A 30 19.23 -6.69 6.88
N ILE A 31 19.01 -6.18 5.67
CA ILE A 31 17.73 -5.66 5.17
C ILE A 31 17.05 -6.77 4.35
N TYR A 32 15.79 -7.06 4.66
CA TYR A 32 15.01 -8.15 4.06
C TYR A 32 13.87 -7.60 3.20
N VAL A 33 13.45 -8.33 2.15
CA VAL A 33 12.29 -7.94 1.31
C VAL A 33 11.04 -8.75 1.68
N ASN A 34 9.86 -8.13 1.56
CA ASN A 34 8.57 -8.82 1.72
C ASN A 34 8.18 -9.63 0.46
N GLY A 35 9.15 -10.26 -0.22
CA GLY A 35 8.95 -11.00 -1.47
C GLY A 35 9.64 -12.36 -1.50
N ILE A 36 9.00 -13.35 -2.12
CA ILE A 36 9.52 -14.73 -2.29
C ILE A 36 9.60 -15.07 -3.78
N ASP A 37 10.71 -15.67 -4.20
CA ASP A 37 10.83 -16.26 -5.53
C ASP A 37 10.08 -17.60 -5.58
N ALA A 38 9.05 -17.67 -6.43
CA ALA A 38 8.21 -18.85 -6.59
C ALA A 38 8.98 -20.10 -7.04
N THR A 39 10.09 -19.95 -7.78
CA THR A 39 10.86 -21.05 -8.37
C THR A 39 11.87 -21.67 -7.41
N THR A 40 12.25 -20.95 -6.34
CA THR A 40 13.25 -21.43 -5.36
C THR A 40 12.71 -21.56 -3.94
N GLY A 41 11.66 -20.82 -3.58
CA GLY A 41 11.17 -20.74 -2.20
C GLY A 41 12.07 -19.93 -1.26
N ASN A 42 13.00 -19.14 -1.79
CA ASN A 42 13.82 -18.19 -1.03
C ASN A 42 13.27 -16.76 -1.14
N TYR A 43 13.83 -15.83 -0.38
CA TYR A 43 13.59 -14.41 -0.61
C TYR A 43 13.90 -14.03 -2.07
N LEU A 44 13.07 -13.14 -2.62
CA LEU A 44 13.16 -12.70 -4.02
C LEU A 44 14.51 -12.08 -4.38
N ILE A 45 15.13 -11.41 -3.41
CA ILE A 45 16.54 -11.04 -3.44
C ILE A 45 17.21 -11.50 -2.14
N PRO A 46 18.52 -11.81 -2.15
CA PRO A 46 19.28 -12.03 -0.92
C PRO A 46 19.17 -10.81 0.02
N PRO A 47 19.23 -11.01 1.34
CA PRO A 47 19.27 -9.90 2.29
C PRO A 47 20.46 -8.97 2.01
N MET A 48 20.21 -7.66 2.03
CA MET A 48 21.20 -6.64 1.66
C MET A 48 21.88 -6.06 2.89
N ALA A 49 23.17 -5.72 2.80
CA ALA A 49 23.86 -4.99 3.85
C ALA A 49 23.48 -3.50 3.82
N GLU A 50 23.52 -2.83 4.98
CA GLU A 50 23.37 -1.37 5.08
C GLU A 50 24.33 -0.62 4.13
N HIS A 51 25.59 -1.06 4.04
CA HIS A 51 26.62 -0.46 3.18
C HIS A 51 26.21 -0.50 1.70
N ASP A 52 25.88 -1.69 1.17
CA ASP A 52 25.50 -1.83 -0.24
C ASP A 52 24.25 -1.00 -0.57
N THR A 53 23.30 -0.94 0.37
CA THR A 53 22.08 -0.12 0.25
C THR A 53 22.39 1.38 0.23
N ALA A 54 23.33 1.84 1.06
CA ALA A 54 23.81 3.21 1.05
C ALA A 54 24.54 3.57 -0.26
N GLN A 55 25.35 2.65 -0.79
CA GLN A 55 26.00 2.84 -2.09
C GLN A 55 24.99 2.90 -3.24
N ILE A 56 23.91 2.12 -3.19
CA ILE A 56 22.78 2.27 -4.14
C ILE A 56 22.13 3.64 -3.97
N ALA A 57 21.83 4.08 -2.74
CA ALA A 57 21.22 5.37 -2.48
C ALA A 57 22.06 6.56 -3.00
N LEU A 58 23.39 6.51 -2.84
CA LEU A 58 24.32 7.54 -3.33
C LEU A 58 24.46 7.58 -4.86
N ASN A 59 24.42 6.41 -5.51
CA ASN A 59 24.64 6.27 -6.96
C ASN A 59 23.34 6.23 -7.78
N GLN A 60 22.19 6.13 -7.12
CA GLN A 60 20.90 6.36 -7.76
C GLN A 60 20.77 7.85 -8.05
N ALA A 61 20.62 8.20 -9.34
CA ALA A 61 20.49 9.59 -9.76
C ALA A 61 19.21 10.21 -9.17
N THR A 62 19.33 10.82 -8.00
CA THR A 62 18.24 11.57 -7.39
C THR A 62 18.01 12.79 -8.27
N ASP A 63 16.84 12.88 -8.91
CA ASP A 63 16.49 14.12 -9.60
C ASP A 63 16.34 15.22 -8.54
N LYS A 64 17.40 16.02 -8.39
CA LYS A 64 17.45 17.12 -7.43
C LYS A 64 16.34 18.12 -7.68
N LYS A 65 15.76 18.23 -8.89
CA LYS A 65 14.60 19.08 -9.13
C LYS A 65 13.36 18.51 -8.45
N THR A 66 13.04 17.25 -8.69
CA THR A 66 11.95 16.52 -8.01
C THR A 66 12.11 16.51 -6.48
N ALA A 67 13.31 16.22 -5.96
CA ALA A 67 13.52 16.20 -4.52
C ALA A 67 13.41 17.58 -3.84
N ASN A 68 13.99 18.63 -4.44
CA ASN A 68 13.84 20.00 -3.93
C ASN A 68 12.38 20.48 -3.99
N MET A 69 11.63 20.04 -4.99
CA MET A 69 10.21 20.32 -5.14
C MET A 69 9.37 19.62 -4.06
N LEU A 70 9.60 18.34 -3.78
CA LEU A 70 9.00 17.63 -2.64
C LEU A 70 9.33 18.31 -1.30
N GLY A 71 10.59 18.70 -1.09
CA GLY A 71 10.99 19.47 0.09
C GLY A 71 10.31 20.84 0.20
N ASN A 72 9.99 21.49 -0.92
CA ASN A 72 9.22 22.73 -0.93
C ASN A 72 7.72 22.51 -0.65
N VAL A 73 7.14 21.36 -1.01
CA VAL A 73 5.78 20.99 -0.60
C VAL A 73 5.72 20.76 0.90
N VAL A 74 6.62 19.95 1.46
CA VAL A 74 6.73 19.69 2.91
C VAL A 74 6.88 20.99 3.71
N ARG A 75 7.71 21.93 3.25
CA ARG A 75 7.87 23.24 3.90
C ARG A 75 6.61 24.11 3.86
N LYS A 76 5.73 23.91 2.88
CA LYS A 76 4.47 24.66 2.75
C LYS A 76 3.33 24.00 3.54
N SER A 77 3.27 22.67 3.61
CA SER A 77 2.25 21.94 4.39
C SER A 77 2.45 22.02 5.91
N THR A 78 3.65 22.37 6.40
CA THR A 78 3.87 22.66 7.83
C THR A 78 3.33 24.04 8.26
N VAL A 79 2.93 24.89 7.32
CA VAL A 79 2.09 26.06 7.59
C VAL A 79 0.63 25.59 7.58
N LYS A 80 -0.22 26.16 8.45
CA LYS A 80 -1.56 25.68 8.84
C LYS A 80 -2.64 25.52 7.76
N HIS A 81 -2.29 25.59 6.48
CA HIS A 81 -3.16 25.39 5.32
C HIS A 81 -2.54 24.31 4.42
N LEU A 82 -3.16 23.12 4.42
CA LEU A 82 -2.62 21.86 3.88
C LEU A 82 -2.61 21.82 2.34
N GLY A 83 -1.80 22.64 1.69
CA GLY A 83 -1.60 22.55 0.24
C GLY A 83 -2.85 22.84 -0.61
N GLY A 84 -3.90 23.40 -0.03
CA GLY A 84 -5.04 24.00 -0.73
C GLY A 84 -5.08 25.52 -0.55
N ALA A 85 -6.08 26.16 -1.14
CA ALA A 85 -6.52 27.48 -0.68
C ALA A 85 -7.02 27.40 0.77
N PHE A 86 -7.11 28.52 1.49
CA PHE A 86 -7.42 28.53 2.93
C PHE A 86 -8.84 28.03 3.26
N ASP A 87 -9.68 27.93 2.24
CA ASP A 87 -11.09 27.55 2.20
C ASP A 87 -11.33 26.18 1.52
N LEU A 88 -10.29 25.49 1.07
CA LEU A 88 -10.40 24.20 0.40
C LEU A 88 -10.29 23.03 1.39
N ASP A 89 -11.39 22.30 1.58
CA ASP A 89 -11.38 21.02 2.28
C ASP A 89 -10.97 19.87 1.34
N LEU A 90 -9.88 19.19 1.67
CA LEU A 90 -9.34 18.05 0.90
C LEU A 90 -9.90 16.69 1.36
N GLU A 91 -10.72 16.65 2.42
CA GLU A 91 -11.44 15.44 2.87
C GLU A 91 -12.81 15.31 2.19
N ASP A 92 -13.35 16.41 1.66
CA ASP A 92 -14.63 16.46 0.95
C ASP A 92 -14.43 16.58 -0.57
N ILE A 93 -14.78 15.53 -1.31
CA ILE A 93 -14.74 15.49 -2.78
C ILE A 93 -15.63 16.55 -3.45
N THR A 94 -16.65 17.06 -2.77
CA THR A 94 -17.53 18.13 -3.28
C THR A 94 -16.85 19.51 -3.26
N HIS A 95 -15.77 19.67 -2.49
CA HIS A 95 -14.89 20.84 -2.52
C HIS A 95 -13.60 20.55 -3.31
N ALA A 96 -12.96 19.40 -3.07
CA ALA A 96 -11.67 19.03 -3.65
C ALA A 96 -11.73 18.63 -5.14
N GLY A 97 -12.93 18.27 -5.63
CA GLY A 97 -13.21 17.89 -7.02
C GLY A 97 -12.68 16.51 -7.41
N TRP A 98 -12.95 16.09 -8.64
CA TRP A 98 -12.48 14.82 -9.19
C TRP A 98 -12.06 14.91 -10.65
N ALA A 99 -10.96 14.26 -11.02
CA ALA A 99 -10.48 14.20 -12.39
C ALA A 99 -10.28 12.75 -12.86
N VAL A 100 -10.59 12.49 -14.13
CA VAL A 100 -10.07 11.32 -14.84
C VAL A 100 -9.01 11.78 -15.85
N VAL A 101 -7.85 11.11 -15.85
CA VAL A 101 -6.77 11.34 -16.80
C VAL A 101 -6.64 10.11 -17.68
N PHE A 102 -6.94 10.26 -18.97
CA PHE A 102 -6.69 9.22 -19.95
C PHE A 102 -5.30 9.41 -20.55
N HIS A 103 -4.64 8.31 -20.94
CA HIS A 103 -3.57 8.40 -21.94
C HIS A 103 -4.15 8.95 -23.26
N LYS A 104 -3.37 9.77 -23.98
CA LYS A 104 -3.79 10.36 -25.28
C LYS A 104 -4.38 9.30 -26.23
N ASP A 105 -3.70 8.16 -26.35
CA ASP A 105 -4.05 7.03 -27.20
C ASP A 105 -4.82 5.95 -26.42
N GLU A 106 -5.56 6.34 -25.38
CA GLU A 106 -6.54 5.46 -24.77
C GLU A 106 -7.79 5.35 -25.66
N SER A 107 -8.29 4.12 -25.78
CA SER A 107 -9.34 3.73 -26.72
C SER A 107 -10.66 4.47 -26.49
N ALA A 108 -11.41 4.67 -27.58
CA ALA A 108 -12.73 5.31 -27.52
C ALA A 108 -13.73 4.45 -26.70
N GLU A 109 -13.56 3.13 -26.77
CA GLU A 109 -14.32 2.13 -26.04
C GLU A 109 -14.11 2.24 -24.52
N VAL A 110 -12.86 2.35 -24.05
CA VAL A 110 -12.55 2.57 -22.63
C VAL A 110 -13.05 3.94 -22.18
N LYS A 111 -12.79 5.01 -22.95
CA LYS A 111 -13.33 6.36 -22.66
C LYS A 111 -14.86 6.34 -22.53
N LYS A 112 -15.57 5.59 -23.39
CA LYS A 112 -17.02 5.38 -23.32
C LYS A 112 -17.45 4.54 -22.11
N ALA A 113 -16.70 3.50 -21.74
CA ALA A 113 -16.98 2.68 -20.56
C ALA A 113 -16.83 3.45 -19.23
N LEU A 114 -15.92 4.44 -19.18
CA LEU A 114 -15.77 5.36 -18.04
C LEU A 114 -16.79 6.50 -18.03
N GLY A 115 -17.47 6.77 -19.15
CA GLY A 115 -18.48 7.83 -19.27
C GLY A 115 -19.55 7.85 -18.15
N PRO A 116 -20.17 6.70 -17.80
CA PRO A 116 -21.12 6.63 -16.70
C PRO A 116 -20.53 7.02 -15.34
N LEU A 117 -19.24 6.77 -15.08
CA LEU A 117 -18.58 7.17 -13.84
C LEU A 117 -18.36 8.69 -13.78
N ILE A 118 -17.93 9.30 -14.89
CA ILE A 118 -17.76 10.76 -15.00
C ILE A 118 -19.10 11.47 -14.73
N GLU A 119 -20.18 11.03 -15.37
CA GLU A 119 -21.53 11.57 -15.19
C GLU A 119 -22.12 11.29 -13.80
N HIS A 120 -21.68 10.22 -13.14
CA HIS A 120 -22.02 9.95 -11.74
C HIS A 120 -21.26 10.85 -10.77
N ARG A 121 -19.95 11.09 -11.01
CA ARG A 121 -19.12 12.01 -10.21
C ARG A 121 -19.60 13.45 -10.31
N LYS A 122 -19.95 13.96 -11.51
CA LYS A 122 -20.64 15.25 -11.68
C LYS A 122 -21.87 15.40 -10.78
N LYS A 123 -22.76 14.41 -10.80
CA LYS A 123 -24.00 14.42 -10.01
C LYS A 123 -23.75 14.31 -8.50
N ALA A 124 -22.72 13.60 -8.09
CA ALA A 124 -22.33 13.47 -6.68
C ALA A 124 -21.67 14.75 -6.13
N ILE A 125 -20.89 15.44 -6.97
CA ILE A 125 -20.15 16.66 -6.62
C ILE A 125 -21.03 17.92 -6.74
N GLY A 126 -21.98 17.94 -7.67
CA GLY A 126 -22.91 19.07 -7.87
C GLY A 126 -22.29 20.30 -8.52
N ASN A 127 -21.00 20.25 -8.89
CA ASN A 127 -20.25 21.31 -9.54
C ASN A 127 -19.39 20.73 -10.68
N ASP A 128 -19.81 20.96 -11.93
CA ASP A 128 -19.09 20.47 -13.12
C ASP A 128 -17.72 21.17 -13.32
N ASP A 129 -17.51 22.37 -12.77
CA ASP A 129 -16.25 23.10 -12.92
C ASP A 129 -15.08 22.44 -12.19
N ILE A 130 -15.34 21.56 -11.23
CA ILE A 130 -14.31 20.77 -10.52
C ILE A 130 -14.37 19.27 -10.88
N VAL A 131 -15.06 18.92 -11.98
CA VAL A 131 -15.06 17.56 -12.53
C VAL A 131 -14.40 17.54 -13.91
N LYS A 132 -13.15 17.05 -13.98
CA LYS A 132 -12.31 17.19 -15.18
C LYS A 132 -12.08 15.88 -15.92
N VAL A 133 -11.99 15.99 -17.25
CA VAL A 133 -11.41 14.96 -18.14
C VAL A 133 -10.12 15.54 -18.70
N LEU A 134 -8.99 14.96 -18.32
CA LEU A 134 -7.65 15.43 -18.65
C LEU A 134 -6.88 14.38 -19.48
N GLU A 135 -5.75 14.79 -20.05
CA GLU A 135 -4.92 13.97 -20.94
C GLU A 135 -3.47 13.88 -20.45
N TYR A 136 -2.96 12.65 -20.38
CA TYR A 136 -1.53 12.34 -20.23
C TYR A 136 -0.91 12.04 -21.61
N ARG A 137 0.27 12.61 -21.88
CA ARG A 137 1.04 12.39 -23.12
C ARG A 137 2.37 11.70 -22.81
N ASP A 138 2.86 10.92 -23.75
CA ASP A 138 4.13 10.20 -23.64
C ASP A 138 5.27 11.14 -23.19
N GLY A 139 6.00 10.74 -22.15
CA GLY A 139 7.13 11.51 -21.62
C GLY A 139 6.75 12.72 -20.76
N ASP A 140 5.45 12.96 -20.49
CA ASP A 140 5.04 13.99 -19.53
C ASP A 140 5.66 13.72 -18.15
N THR A 141 6.42 14.69 -17.66
CA THR A 141 6.76 14.80 -16.23
C THR A 141 5.57 15.40 -15.47
N VAL A 142 5.47 15.14 -14.16
CA VAL A 142 4.39 15.71 -13.34
C VAL A 142 4.36 17.24 -13.43
N VAL A 143 5.52 17.90 -13.41
CA VAL A 143 5.62 19.37 -13.58
C VAL A 143 5.15 19.83 -14.96
N GLY A 144 5.59 19.16 -16.03
CA GLY A 144 5.19 19.52 -17.40
C GLY A 144 3.68 19.35 -17.62
N TRP A 145 3.12 18.28 -17.06
CA TRP A 145 1.69 18.00 -17.10
C TRP A 145 0.88 19.01 -16.28
N LEU A 146 1.27 19.30 -15.04
CA LEU A 146 0.63 20.32 -14.20
C LEU A 146 0.69 21.71 -14.86
N ALA A 147 1.85 22.10 -15.39
CA ALA A 147 2.03 23.38 -16.08
C ALA A 147 1.16 23.48 -17.34
N ARG A 148 0.99 22.39 -18.12
CA ARG A 148 0.06 22.34 -19.26
C ARG A 148 -1.41 22.51 -18.82
N ASN A 149 -1.75 22.01 -17.64
CA ASN A 149 -3.05 22.24 -17.00
C ASN A 149 -3.10 23.53 -16.15
N LYS A 150 -2.14 24.46 -16.34
CA LYS A 150 -2.09 25.80 -15.74
C LYS A 150 -1.99 25.84 -14.21
N VAL A 151 -1.43 24.79 -13.60
CA VAL A 151 -1.14 24.71 -12.15
C VAL A 151 0.35 24.45 -11.89
N GLY A 152 0.83 24.86 -10.73
CA GLY A 152 2.17 24.52 -10.24
C GLY A 152 2.15 23.23 -9.43
N PHE A 153 3.33 22.66 -9.16
CA PHE A 153 3.46 21.63 -8.13
C PHE A 153 3.45 22.30 -6.74
N GLY A 154 2.51 21.91 -5.88
CA GLY A 154 2.25 22.57 -4.60
C GLY A 154 0.74 22.77 -4.38
N PRO A 155 0.24 24.01 -4.30
CA PRO A 155 -1.16 24.25 -3.97
C PRO A 155 -2.12 23.69 -5.04
N VAL A 156 -3.14 22.98 -4.58
CA VAL A 156 -4.23 22.41 -5.40
C VAL A 156 -5.21 23.50 -5.84
N ASP A 157 -5.68 23.40 -7.08
CA ASP A 157 -6.64 24.31 -7.71
C ASP A 157 -7.67 23.46 -8.47
N PRO A 158 -8.82 23.11 -7.83
CA PRO A 158 -9.76 22.13 -8.38
C PRO A 158 -10.41 22.54 -9.71
N GLU A 159 -10.52 23.83 -10.00
CA GLU A 159 -11.04 24.34 -11.27
C GLU A 159 -10.10 24.05 -12.46
N LYS A 160 -8.87 23.61 -12.18
CA LYS A 160 -7.86 23.26 -13.19
C LYS A 160 -7.44 21.80 -13.09
N VAL A 161 -6.97 21.39 -11.91
CA VAL A 161 -6.61 20.01 -11.59
C VAL A 161 -7.21 19.69 -10.21
N PRO A 162 -8.35 18.98 -10.18
CA PRO A 162 -8.93 18.43 -8.96
C PRO A 162 -7.98 17.58 -8.13
N PHE A 163 -8.22 17.54 -6.82
CA PHE A 163 -7.40 16.81 -5.86
C PHE A 163 -7.44 15.30 -6.08
N TYR A 164 -8.63 14.73 -6.30
CA TYR A 164 -8.80 13.30 -6.53
C TYR A 164 -8.61 12.98 -8.02
N VAL A 165 -7.56 12.21 -8.36
CA VAL A 165 -7.13 12.01 -9.76
C VAL A 165 -7.10 10.51 -10.12
N LEU A 166 -8.03 10.08 -10.96
CA LEU A 166 -8.07 8.73 -11.52
C LEU A 166 -7.23 8.62 -12.81
N LEU A 167 -6.12 7.90 -12.78
CA LEU A 167 -5.29 7.63 -13.96
C LEU A 167 -5.77 6.35 -14.66
N VAL A 168 -6.22 6.48 -15.91
CA VAL A 168 -6.75 5.37 -16.74
C VAL A 168 -5.76 5.04 -17.87
N GLY A 169 -5.15 3.87 -17.75
CA GLY A 169 -4.16 3.36 -18.69
C GLY A 169 -3.19 2.38 -18.01
N GLY A 170 -2.61 1.48 -18.79
CA GLY A 170 -1.55 0.58 -18.30
C GLY A 170 -0.29 1.35 -17.88
N PRO A 171 0.57 0.78 -17.03
CA PRO A 171 1.79 1.45 -16.57
C PRO A 171 2.88 1.52 -17.65
N ASP A 172 2.68 0.83 -18.78
CA ASP A 172 3.41 0.96 -20.03
C ASP A 172 3.02 2.24 -20.80
N LYS A 173 1.80 2.73 -20.62
CA LYS A 173 1.29 4.01 -21.17
C LYS A 173 1.49 5.19 -20.22
N ILE A 174 1.16 5.02 -18.93
CA ILE A 174 1.26 6.05 -17.89
C ILE A 174 2.16 5.51 -16.77
N PRO A 175 3.49 5.76 -16.78
CA PRO A 175 4.46 5.15 -15.87
C PRO A 175 4.07 5.25 -14.39
N PHE A 176 4.35 4.22 -13.59
CA PHE A 176 4.07 4.23 -12.14
C PHE A 176 4.57 5.50 -11.45
N SER A 177 5.82 5.89 -11.74
CA SER A 177 6.50 7.07 -11.22
C SER A 177 5.77 8.40 -11.43
N PHE A 178 5.02 8.55 -12.53
CA PHE A 178 4.20 9.75 -12.76
C PHE A 178 3.11 9.87 -11.69
N GLY A 179 2.41 8.77 -11.43
CA GLY A 179 1.35 8.73 -10.42
C GLY A 179 1.91 8.85 -9.00
N GLN A 180 2.96 8.09 -8.67
CA GLN A 180 3.60 8.15 -7.35
C GLN A 180 4.12 9.56 -7.01
N LEU A 181 4.67 10.29 -7.99
CA LEU A 181 5.10 11.67 -7.78
C LEU A 181 3.93 12.67 -7.75
N LEU A 182 2.84 12.42 -8.49
CA LEU A 182 1.62 13.23 -8.42
C LEU A 182 0.91 13.06 -7.06
N ASP A 183 0.90 11.84 -6.52
CA ASP A 183 0.27 11.46 -5.25
C ASP A 183 0.94 12.10 -4.02
N ALA A 184 2.16 12.64 -4.17
CA ALA A 184 2.81 13.47 -3.14
C ALA A 184 2.11 14.82 -2.86
N VAL A 185 1.11 15.19 -3.67
CA VAL A 185 0.31 16.42 -3.55
C VAL A 185 -1.18 16.16 -3.77
N TYR A 186 -1.52 15.24 -4.68
CA TYR A 186 -2.88 14.87 -5.05
C TYR A 186 -3.28 13.54 -4.39
N ALA A 187 -4.51 13.11 -4.58
CA ALA A 187 -5.02 11.80 -4.15
C ALA A 187 -5.29 10.92 -5.38
N VAL A 188 -4.34 10.07 -5.73
CA VAL A 188 -4.25 9.38 -7.01
C VAL A 188 -4.73 7.94 -6.91
N GLY A 189 -5.75 7.60 -7.70
CA GLY A 189 -6.15 6.22 -7.96
C GLY A 189 -5.78 5.81 -9.39
N ARG A 190 -5.67 4.50 -9.65
CA ARG A 190 -5.37 3.97 -10.98
C ARG A 190 -6.33 2.88 -11.40
N LEU A 191 -6.64 2.80 -12.70
CA LEU A 191 -7.50 1.76 -13.25
C LEU A 191 -7.00 1.27 -14.61
N HIS A 192 -6.79 -0.05 -14.72
CA HIS A 192 -6.45 -0.69 -15.99
C HIS A 192 -6.84 -2.18 -16.01
N PHE A 193 -7.62 -2.58 -17.01
CA PHE A 193 -7.96 -3.97 -17.28
C PHE A 193 -7.50 -4.37 -18.69
N ASP A 194 -7.25 -5.66 -18.88
CA ASP A 194 -6.81 -6.23 -20.16
C ASP A 194 -7.96 -6.36 -21.17
N ASP A 195 -9.21 -6.26 -20.71
CA ASP A 195 -10.42 -6.25 -21.55
C ASP A 195 -11.38 -5.11 -21.18
N LEU A 196 -12.20 -4.70 -22.15
CA LEU A 196 -13.21 -3.64 -21.99
C LEU A 196 -14.26 -3.96 -20.92
N ALA A 197 -14.62 -5.22 -20.78
CA ALA A 197 -15.66 -5.65 -19.87
C ALA A 197 -15.21 -5.53 -18.40
N GLY A 198 -13.91 -5.56 -18.10
CA GLY A 198 -13.36 -5.24 -16.78
C GLY A 198 -13.69 -3.83 -16.33
N TYR A 199 -13.52 -2.84 -17.22
CA TYR A 199 -13.88 -1.45 -16.95
C TYR A 199 -15.39 -1.29 -16.72
N GLN A 200 -16.21 -1.91 -17.58
CA GLN A 200 -17.67 -1.88 -17.44
C GLN A 200 -18.12 -2.48 -16.10
N ARG A 201 -17.63 -3.68 -15.74
CA ARG A 201 -17.93 -4.35 -14.47
C ARG A 201 -17.56 -3.49 -13.27
N TYR A 202 -16.39 -2.85 -13.28
CA TYR A 202 -15.97 -1.95 -12.20
C TYR A 202 -16.89 -0.74 -12.06
N VAL A 203 -17.13 -0.02 -13.16
CA VAL A 203 -17.97 1.19 -13.20
C VAL A 203 -19.40 0.89 -12.76
N ASP A 204 -20.03 -0.14 -13.31
CA ASP A 204 -21.39 -0.54 -12.95
C ASP A 204 -21.48 -0.97 -11.49
N SER A 205 -20.51 -1.73 -11.00
CA SER A 205 -20.45 -2.20 -9.62
C SER A 205 -20.28 -1.05 -8.60
N LEU A 206 -19.44 -0.07 -8.90
CA LEU A 206 -19.19 1.09 -8.06
C LEU A 206 -20.42 2.02 -8.02
N ILE A 207 -20.99 2.35 -9.18
CA ILE A 207 -22.19 3.18 -9.28
C ILE A 207 -23.38 2.51 -8.58
N ARG A 208 -23.52 1.18 -8.69
CA ARG A 208 -24.53 0.40 -7.95
C ARG A 208 -24.28 0.51 -6.44
N TYR A 209 -23.05 0.27 -5.98
CA TYR A 209 -22.69 0.37 -4.56
C TYR A 209 -23.02 1.75 -3.96
N GLU A 210 -22.78 2.83 -4.69
CA GLU A 210 -23.04 4.20 -4.22
C GLU A 210 -24.53 4.55 -4.17
N LYS A 211 -25.36 3.96 -5.04
CA LYS A 211 -26.80 4.22 -5.13
C LYS A 211 -27.67 3.35 -4.23
N GLU A 212 -27.23 2.14 -3.90
CA GLU A 212 -28.03 1.18 -3.13
C GLU A 212 -28.48 1.70 -1.75
N ALA A 213 -29.63 1.25 -1.26
CA ALA A 213 -30.17 1.72 0.03
C ALA A 213 -29.34 1.22 1.24
N LYS A 214 -28.63 0.10 1.08
CA LYS A 214 -27.73 -0.53 2.05
C LYS A 214 -26.42 -0.92 1.36
N ALA A 215 -25.31 -0.90 2.08
CA ALA A 215 -24.06 -1.45 1.55
C ALA A 215 -24.10 -2.99 1.58
N PRO A 216 -23.53 -3.69 0.58
CA PRO A 216 -23.38 -5.15 0.59
C PRO A 216 -22.44 -5.65 1.70
N THR A 217 -21.63 -4.75 2.27
CA THR A 217 -20.66 -5.03 3.33
C THR A 217 -21.26 -4.85 4.72
N GLY A 218 -20.78 -5.70 5.64
CA GLY A 218 -21.02 -5.57 7.08
C GLY A 218 -19.93 -4.78 7.78
N LYS A 219 -20.08 -4.60 9.10
CA LYS A 219 -19.17 -3.81 9.96
C LYS A 219 -17.89 -4.56 10.40
N ASP A 220 -17.57 -5.69 9.78
CA ASP A 220 -16.37 -6.47 10.10
C ASP A 220 -15.12 -5.87 9.42
N VAL A 221 -14.02 -5.80 10.15
CA VAL A 221 -12.69 -5.48 9.65
C VAL A 221 -11.78 -6.67 9.93
N VAL A 222 -11.30 -7.32 8.87
CA VAL A 222 -10.54 -8.57 8.97
C VAL A 222 -9.06 -8.29 8.80
N PHE A 223 -8.25 -8.76 9.74
CA PHE A 223 -6.80 -8.77 9.68
C PHE A 223 -6.30 -10.19 9.49
N TRP A 224 -5.45 -10.41 8.48
CA TRP A 224 -4.92 -11.73 8.11
C TRP A 224 -3.44 -11.61 7.77
N GLY A 225 -2.61 -12.50 8.29
CA GLY A 225 -1.18 -12.52 7.96
C GLY A 225 -0.47 -13.73 8.56
N PRO A 226 0.26 -14.50 7.75
CA PRO A 226 1.00 -15.64 8.25
C PRO A 226 2.17 -15.20 9.13
N ARG A 227 2.76 -16.19 9.80
CA ARG A 227 4.07 -16.16 10.44
C ARG A 227 4.78 -17.42 10.01
N ASN A 228 5.45 -17.37 8.86
CA ASN A 228 6.09 -18.54 8.28
C ASN A 228 7.34 -18.94 9.11
N LYS A 229 7.70 -20.22 9.04
CA LYS A 229 8.79 -20.76 9.86
C LYS A 229 10.14 -20.20 9.40
N ASN A 230 10.93 -19.74 10.37
CA ASN A 230 12.26 -19.13 10.19
C ASN A 230 12.25 -17.89 9.28
N ASP A 231 11.12 -17.20 9.17
CA ASP A 231 10.94 -16.02 8.34
C ASP A 231 10.82 -14.76 9.22
N ARG A 232 11.77 -13.82 9.07
CA ARG A 232 11.82 -12.57 9.86
C ARG A 232 10.74 -11.57 9.40
N PRO A 233 10.50 -11.34 8.10
CA PRO A 233 9.47 -10.42 7.63
C PRO A 233 8.05 -10.72 8.12
N THR A 234 7.56 -11.96 8.00
CA THR A 234 6.21 -12.33 8.47
C THR A 234 6.09 -12.37 9.98
N MET A 235 7.18 -12.67 10.71
CA MET A 235 7.22 -12.47 12.16
C MET A 235 7.04 -10.99 12.51
N LEU A 236 7.74 -10.09 11.83
CA LEU A 236 7.64 -8.65 12.07
C LEU A 236 6.25 -8.10 11.73
N SER A 237 5.66 -8.49 10.60
CA SER A 237 4.30 -8.06 10.24
C SER A 237 3.23 -8.64 11.15
N SER A 238 3.34 -9.90 11.58
CA SER A 238 2.44 -10.53 12.54
C SER A 238 2.42 -9.78 13.88
N GLU A 239 3.60 -9.61 14.51
CA GLU A 239 3.68 -9.08 15.88
C GLU A 239 3.62 -7.55 15.96
N TYR A 240 4.23 -6.84 15.00
CA TYR A 240 4.43 -5.38 15.08
C TYR A 240 3.58 -4.58 14.07
N LEU A 241 2.79 -5.22 13.21
CA LEU A 241 1.82 -4.55 12.34
C LEU A 241 0.39 -5.05 12.58
N ILE A 242 0.09 -6.32 12.30
CA ILE A 242 -1.27 -6.84 12.34
C ILE A 242 -1.87 -6.83 13.75
N LYS A 243 -1.18 -7.43 14.72
CA LYS A 243 -1.63 -7.52 16.11
C LYS A 243 -1.97 -6.15 16.74
N PRO A 244 -1.12 -5.10 16.64
CA PRO A 244 -1.45 -3.77 17.19
C PRO A 244 -2.53 -3.01 16.41
N LEU A 245 -2.67 -3.22 15.08
CA LEU A 245 -3.80 -2.66 14.33
C LEU A 245 -5.13 -3.33 14.72
N ALA A 246 -5.11 -4.65 14.93
CA ALA A 246 -6.30 -5.45 15.18
C ALA A 246 -6.79 -5.42 16.64
N SER A 247 -5.89 -5.28 17.62
CA SER A 247 -6.19 -5.56 19.03
C SER A 247 -5.74 -4.47 20.01
N GLY A 248 -6.52 -4.29 21.07
CA GLY A 248 -6.19 -3.45 22.22
C GLY A 248 -7.02 -2.17 22.34
N ALA A 249 -7.10 -1.64 23.57
CA ALA A 249 -7.93 -0.49 23.99
C ALA A 249 -7.54 0.88 23.38
N LYS A 250 -6.63 0.89 22.41
CA LYS A 250 -6.19 2.05 21.63
C LYS A 250 -6.06 1.74 20.14
N SER A 251 -6.44 0.54 19.70
CA SER A 251 -6.38 0.09 18.30
C SER A 251 -7.09 1.07 17.37
N VAL A 252 -6.64 1.14 16.12
CA VAL A 252 -7.27 1.97 15.09
C VAL A 252 -8.78 1.71 14.98
N ILE A 253 -9.21 0.45 15.13
CA ILE A 253 -10.63 0.07 15.03
C ILE A 253 -11.48 0.74 16.11
N GLU A 254 -11.00 0.83 17.34
CA GLU A 254 -11.71 1.55 18.40
C GLU A 254 -11.76 3.06 18.15
N ARG A 255 -10.67 3.65 17.65
CA ARG A 255 -10.60 5.10 17.36
C ARG A 255 -11.52 5.45 16.21
N ALA A 256 -11.43 4.71 15.11
CA ALA A 256 -12.31 4.83 13.95
C ALA A 256 -13.77 4.59 14.31
N SER A 257 -14.10 3.61 15.16
CA SER A 257 -15.48 3.37 15.62
C SER A 257 -16.08 4.58 16.34
N LYS A 258 -15.29 5.23 17.20
CA LYS A 258 -15.68 6.45 17.94
C LYS A 258 -15.87 7.63 16.98
N SER A 259 -14.91 7.89 16.09
CA SER A 259 -14.97 9.00 15.12
C SER A 259 -16.07 8.84 14.08
N ALA A 260 -16.19 7.65 13.48
CA ALA A 260 -17.18 7.32 12.46
C ALA A 260 -18.61 7.14 13.02
N LYS A 261 -18.75 6.96 14.34
CA LYS A 261 -19.99 6.58 15.05
C LYS A 261 -20.56 5.23 14.57
N VAL A 262 -19.68 4.29 14.20
CA VAL A 262 -20.02 2.94 13.74
C VAL A 262 -19.35 1.91 14.63
N ALA A 263 -20.11 0.91 15.10
CA ALA A 263 -19.56 -0.20 15.88
C ALA A 263 -18.86 -1.22 14.97
N TYR A 264 -17.63 -0.90 14.55
CA TYR A 264 -16.80 -1.83 13.79
C TYR A 264 -16.34 -3.01 14.65
N LYS A 265 -16.18 -4.18 14.02
CA LYS A 265 -15.76 -5.42 14.67
C LYS A 265 -14.41 -5.84 14.10
N SER A 266 -13.36 -5.72 14.91
CA SER A 266 -12.06 -6.28 14.55
C SER A 266 -12.10 -7.80 14.58
N LYS A 267 -11.56 -8.44 13.54
CA LYS A 267 -11.39 -9.89 13.44
C LYS A 267 -9.95 -10.20 13.07
N LEU A 268 -9.15 -10.59 14.06
CA LEU A 268 -7.80 -11.12 13.83
C LEU A 268 -7.89 -12.60 13.48
N ILE A 269 -7.39 -12.96 12.30
CA ILE A 269 -7.06 -14.35 11.96
C ILE A 269 -5.62 -14.58 12.40
N GLU A 270 -5.47 -15.31 13.51
CA GLU A 270 -4.16 -15.65 14.08
C GLU A 270 -3.23 -16.32 13.05
N PRO A 271 -1.90 -16.23 13.18
CA PRO A 271 -0.97 -16.67 12.13
C PRO A 271 -1.15 -18.12 11.69
N ALA A 272 -1.38 -19.05 12.64
CA ALA A 272 -1.66 -20.45 12.33
C ALA A 272 -2.94 -20.66 11.50
N GLY A 273 -3.91 -19.74 11.63
CA GLY A 273 -5.14 -19.70 10.84
C GLY A 273 -5.02 -18.86 9.56
N SER A 274 -3.89 -18.21 9.28
CA SER A 274 -3.69 -17.41 8.07
C SER A 274 -3.36 -18.28 6.85
N THR A 275 -4.20 -19.29 6.61
CA THR A 275 -4.11 -20.21 5.48
C THR A 275 -4.83 -19.66 4.25
N LYS A 276 -4.55 -20.26 3.08
CA LYS A 276 -5.22 -19.96 1.81
C LYS A 276 -6.73 -20.18 1.90
N GLU A 277 -7.13 -21.27 2.54
CA GLU A 277 -8.53 -21.67 2.71
C GLU A 277 -9.31 -20.64 3.52
N ASN A 278 -8.72 -20.18 4.63
CA ASN A 278 -9.36 -19.16 5.49
C ASN A 278 -9.39 -17.78 4.82
N LEU A 279 -8.38 -17.42 4.01
CA LEU A 279 -8.43 -16.19 3.21
C LEU A 279 -9.53 -16.26 2.12
N LEU A 280 -9.72 -17.43 1.51
CA LEU A 280 -10.81 -17.68 0.58
C LEU A 280 -12.19 -17.62 1.28
N GLU A 281 -12.33 -18.04 2.54
CA GLU A 281 -13.59 -17.82 3.29
C GLU A 281 -13.85 -16.33 3.55
N VAL A 282 -12.82 -15.49 3.69
CA VAL A 282 -13.01 -14.03 3.84
C VAL A 282 -13.46 -13.38 2.52
N LEU A 283 -13.00 -13.90 1.37
CA LEU A 283 -13.35 -13.41 0.03
C LEU A 283 -14.65 -14.03 -0.53
N ASN A 284 -15.04 -15.22 -0.07
CA ASN A 284 -16.32 -15.85 -0.32
C ASN A 284 -16.97 -16.34 1.00
N PRO A 285 -17.42 -15.41 1.86
CA PRO A 285 -18.05 -15.79 3.12
C PRO A 285 -19.29 -16.65 2.90
N GLY A 286 -19.55 -17.61 3.78
CA GLY A 286 -20.71 -18.50 3.69
C GLY A 286 -22.07 -17.78 3.75
N ALA A 287 -23.14 -18.48 3.38
CA ALA A 287 -24.50 -17.96 3.40
C ALA A 287 -24.87 -17.31 4.76
N GLY A 288 -25.60 -16.19 4.72
CA GLY A 288 -25.98 -15.43 5.91
C GLY A 288 -24.87 -14.56 6.52
N LYS A 289 -23.59 -14.77 6.18
CA LYS A 289 -22.50 -13.83 6.48
C LYS A 289 -22.49 -12.68 5.47
N LEU A 290 -21.92 -11.54 5.85
CA LEU A 290 -21.67 -10.41 4.96
C LEU A 290 -20.18 -10.33 4.60
N THR A 291 -19.87 -9.69 3.47
CA THR A 291 -18.52 -9.29 3.11
C THR A 291 -18.00 -8.26 4.13
N PRO A 292 -16.73 -8.33 4.59
CA PRO A 292 -16.18 -7.33 5.50
C PRO A 292 -16.07 -5.96 4.81
N ALA A 293 -16.14 -4.87 5.58
CA ALA A 293 -15.90 -3.52 5.08
C ALA A 293 -14.45 -3.35 4.60
N LEU A 294 -13.50 -3.92 5.34
CA LEU A 294 -12.07 -3.88 5.06
C LEU A 294 -11.44 -5.24 5.33
N LEU A 295 -10.63 -5.71 4.38
CA LEU A 295 -9.67 -6.78 4.54
C LEU A 295 -8.26 -6.18 4.51
N PHE A 296 -7.51 -6.33 5.61
CA PHE A 296 -6.10 -5.97 5.69
C PHE A 296 -5.25 -7.25 5.72
N THR A 297 -4.38 -7.41 4.72
CA THR A 297 -3.39 -8.50 4.67
C THR A 297 -1.97 -7.98 4.84
N ALA A 298 -1.14 -8.73 5.55
CA ALA A 298 0.31 -8.50 5.61
C ALA A 298 1.07 -9.82 5.46
N SER A 299 1.77 -9.98 4.34
CA SER A 299 2.46 -11.22 3.97
C SER A 299 3.57 -10.97 2.95
N HIS A 300 4.23 -12.03 2.48
CA HIS A 300 5.05 -11.94 1.29
C HIS A 300 4.20 -11.85 0.02
N GLY A 301 4.72 -11.08 -0.94
CA GLY A 301 4.29 -11.13 -2.32
C GLY A 301 5.09 -12.15 -3.13
N ILE A 302 4.43 -12.92 -3.98
CA ILE A 302 5.10 -13.87 -4.85
C ILE A 302 5.69 -13.15 -6.06
N GLY A 303 6.98 -13.33 -6.30
CA GLY A 303 7.69 -12.92 -7.52
C GLY A 303 8.03 -14.13 -8.40
N TRP A 304 8.10 -13.89 -9.71
CA TRP A 304 8.51 -14.87 -10.71
C TRP A 304 9.65 -14.30 -11.57
N PRO A 305 10.53 -15.15 -12.12
CA PRO A 305 11.57 -14.70 -13.06
C PRO A 305 10.98 -13.95 -14.26
N ASN A 306 11.74 -12.99 -14.78
CA ASN A 306 11.38 -12.21 -15.96
C ASN A 306 11.00 -13.12 -17.14
N GLY A 307 9.79 -12.93 -17.68
CA GLY A 307 9.28 -13.71 -18.82
C GLY A 307 8.78 -15.12 -18.45
N HIS A 308 8.78 -15.51 -17.18
CA HIS A 308 8.21 -16.78 -16.74
C HIS A 308 6.69 -16.82 -16.97
N ALA A 309 6.13 -17.95 -17.41
CA ALA A 309 4.71 -18.07 -17.80
C ALA A 309 3.72 -17.65 -16.69
N ASN A 310 4.07 -17.88 -15.42
CA ASN A 310 3.25 -17.48 -14.27
C ASN A 310 3.44 -16.03 -13.81
N GLN A 311 4.36 -15.26 -14.42
CA GLN A 311 4.65 -13.88 -13.98
C GLN A 311 3.42 -12.98 -14.08
N LEU A 312 2.77 -12.89 -15.26
CA LEU A 312 1.55 -12.10 -15.42
C LEU A 312 0.36 -12.59 -14.56
N PRO A 313 -0.01 -13.89 -14.52
CA PRO A 313 -1.19 -14.35 -13.78
C PRO A 313 -1.00 -14.48 -12.25
N ALA A 314 0.24 -14.54 -11.73
CA ALA A 314 0.49 -14.86 -10.33
C ALA A 314 1.59 -14.04 -9.62
N GLN A 315 2.22 -13.05 -10.26
CA GLN A 315 3.06 -12.09 -9.53
C GLN A 315 2.20 -11.15 -8.68
N GLY A 316 2.64 -10.88 -7.45
CA GLY A 316 1.85 -10.16 -6.44
C GLY A 316 0.77 -11.01 -5.76
N ALA A 317 0.75 -12.33 -6.01
CA ALA A 317 -0.03 -13.27 -5.20
C ALA A 317 0.44 -13.23 -3.73
N LEU A 318 -0.46 -13.54 -2.80
CA LEU A 318 -0.19 -13.45 -1.36
C LEU A 318 0.26 -14.81 -0.82
N LEU A 319 1.44 -14.87 -0.19
CA LEU A 319 1.93 -16.08 0.49
C LEU A 319 1.03 -16.41 1.68
N CYS A 320 0.75 -17.69 1.91
CA CYS A 320 -0.10 -18.19 3.01
C CYS A 320 0.69 -19.02 4.02
N GLN A 321 0.11 -19.25 5.20
CA GLN A 321 0.69 -20.10 6.26
C GLN A 321 0.94 -21.56 5.80
N ASN A 322 0.25 -21.99 4.73
CA ASN A 322 0.45 -23.29 4.07
C ASN A 322 1.89 -23.47 3.50
N PHE A 323 2.66 -22.40 3.33
CA PHE A 323 4.06 -22.46 2.89
C PHE A 323 4.96 -23.09 3.99
N PRO A 324 5.68 -24.19 3.71
CA PRO A 324 6.38 -24.97 4.73
C PRO A 324 7.62 -24.28 5.34
N GLY A 325 8.18 -23.27 4.66
CA GLY A 325 9.35 -22.50 5.12
C GLY A 325 10.35 -22.20 4.00
N LEU A 326 11.18 -21.18 4.23
CA LEU A 326 12.19 -20.71 3.28
C LEU A 326 13.18 -21.82 2.89
N GLY A 327 13.58 -21.82 1.61
CA GLY A 327 14.60 -22.73 1.08
C GLY A 327 14.17 -24.21 0.97
N LEU A 328 12.92 -24.55 1.28
CA LEU A 328 12.38 -25.90 1.17
C LEU A 328 11.88 -26.27 -0.24
N GLY A 329 12.33 -25.53 -1.26
CA GLY A 329 12.02 -25.73 -2.67
C GLY A 329 10.90 -24.82 -3.22
N PRO A 330 10.56 -24.96 -4.51
CA PRO A 330 9.60 -24.11 -5.21
C PRO A 330 8.22 -24.08 -4.54
N LEU A 331 7.53 -22.95 -4.74
CA LEU A 331 6.16 -22.77 -4.29
C LEU A 331 5.20 -23.66 -5.09
N LYS A 332 4.23 -24.21 -4.39
CA LYS A 332 3.11 -24.98 -4.97
C LYS A 332 1.86 -24.10 -4.96
N PRO A 333 0.86 -24.34 -5.82
CA PRO A 333 -0.38 -23.55 -5.84
C PRO A 333 -1.12 -23.50 -4.50
N GLY A 334 -0.95 -24.48 -3.59
CA GLY A 334 -1.51 -24.43 -2.25
C GLY A 334 -0.81 -23.48 -1.26
N HIS A 335 0.35 -22.92 -1.61
CA HIS A 335 1.16 -22.08 -0.71
C HIS A 335 0.80 -20.58 -0.79
N TYR A 336 0.02 -20.15 -1.78
CA TYR A 336 -0.29 -18.74 -2.03
C TYR A 336 -1.71 -18.57 -2.62
N LEU A 337 -2.29 -17.38 -2.48
CA LEU A 337 -3.54 -16.98 -3.14
C LEU A 337 -3.24 -16.04 -4.31
N ALA A 338 -3.60 -16.48 -5.52
CA ALA A 338 -3.50 -15.72 -6.78
C ALA A 338 -4.90 -15.46 -7.39
N ALA A 339 -4.95 -14.71 -8.49
CA ALA A 339 -6.18 -14.37 -9.19
C ALA A 339 -7.01 -15.60 -9.61
N SER A 340 -6.34 -16.69 -10.00
CA SER A 340 -6.95 -17.96 -10.41
C SER A 340 -7.72 -18.67 -9.30
N ASP A 341 -7.49 -18.33 -8.03
CA ASP A 341 -8.16 -18.93 -6.88
C ASP A 341 -9.46 -18.21 -6.51
N LEU A 342 -9.70 -17.01 -7.07
CA LEU A 342 -10.91 -16.24 -6.79
C LEU A 342 -12.10 -16.85 -7.55
N ALA A 343 -12.95 -17.59 -6.82
CA ALA A 343 -14.11 -18.26 -7.38
C ALA A 343 -15.10 -17.27 -8.03
N LYS A 344 -15.84 -17.71 -9.06
CA LYS A 344 -16.78 -16.86 -9.83
C LYS A 344 -17.94 -16.31 -8.99
N ASP A 345 -18.27 -16.98 -7.90
CA ASP A 345 -19.30 -16.64 -6.93
C ASP A 345 -18.77 -15.86 -5.71
N ALA A 346 -17.46 -15.59 -5.64
CA ALA A 346 -16.86 -14.85 -4.54
C ALA A 346 -17.57 -13.52 -4.27
N ARG A 347 -17.61 -13.10 -3.01
CA ARG A 347 -18.44 -11.99 -2.53
C ARG A 347 -17.53 -10.88 -2.03
N VAL A 348 -16.87 -10.21 -2.97
CA VAL A 348 -15.94 -9.10 -2.72
C VAL A 348 -16.59 -7.72 -2.90
N TRP A 349 -17.87 -7.68 -3.31
CA TRP A 349 -18.56 -6.45 -3.67
C TRP A 349 -18.59 -5.45 -2.51
N GLY A 350 -18.08 -4.25 -2.75
CA GLY A 350 -18.12 -3.13 -1.80
C GLY A 350 -17.10 -3.19 -0.66
N MET A 351 -16.18 -4.17 -0.66
CA MET A 351 -15.07 -4.22 0.30
C MET A 351 -13.92 -3.32 -0.14
N VAL A 352 -13.11 -2.87 0.82
CA VAL A 352 -11.77 -2.37 0.57
C VAL A 352 -10.76 -3.47 0.89
N ALA A 353 -9.76 -3.67 0.04
CA ALA A 353 -8.64 -4.57 0.33
C ALA A 353 -7.36 -3.76 0.48
N PHE A 354 -6.62 -3.97 1.57
CA PHE A 354 -5.28 -3.40 1.78
C PHE A 354 -4.30 -4.57 1.87
N ASN A 355 -3.39 -4.68 0.91
CA ASN A 355 -2.46 -5.80 0.77
C ASN A 355 -1.01 -5.35 0.93
N PHE A 356 -0.47 -5.45 2.15
CA PHE A 356 0.94 -5.24 2.43
C PHE A 356 1.75 -6.48 2.03
N ALA A 357 2.23 -6.50 0.78
CA ALA A 357 3.03 -7.54 0.17
C ALA A 357 3.72 -6.99 -1.10
N CYS A 358 4.90 -7.50 -1.47
CA CYS A 358 5.56 -7.11 -2.73
C CYS A 358 4.65 -7.34 -3.95
N TYR A 359 4.70 -6.43 -4.92
CA TYR A 359 3.92 -6.49 -6.17
C TYR A 359 2.39 -6.63 -6.01
N SER A 360 1.83 -6.47 -4.81
CA SER A 360 0.42 -6.77 -4.56
C SER A 360 -0.53 -5.94 -5.43
N VAL A 361 -0.10 -4.75 -5.88
CA VAL A 361 -0.81 -3.93 -6.87
C VAL A 361 -0.10 -3.87 -8.22
N GLY A 362 1.24 -3.87 -8.29
CA GLY A 362 1.92 -3.85 -9.60
C GLY A 362 3.41 -4.12 -9.60
N THR A 363 3.95 -4.38 -10.80
CA THR A 363 5.38 -4.58 -11.07
C THR A 363 5.83 -3.65 -12.21
N PRO A 364 6.85 -2.80 -12.01
CA PRO A 364 7.57 -2.18 -13.11
C PRO A 364 8.41 -3.21 -13.90
N ASP A 365 9.04 -2.75 -14.98
CA ASP A 365 9.97 -3.52 -15.81
C ASP A 365 11.42 -3.53 -15.28
N LYS A 366 11.84 -2.47 -14.58
CA LYS A 366 13.23 -2.29 -14.10
C LYS A 366 13.37 -2.40 -12.57
N ASP A 367 14.40 -3.11 -12.11
CA ASP A 367 14.75 -3.22 -10.69
C ASP A 367 15.36 -1.92 -10.15
N ARG A 368 14.62 -1.21 -9.31
CA ARG A 368 15.07 0.05 -8.69
C ARG A 368 15.97 -0.16 -7.46
N PHE A 369 16.17 -1.40 -7.02
CA PHE A 369 16.63 -1.73 -5.67
C PHE A 369 17.83 -2.69 -5.61
N SER A 370 18.11 -3.44 -6.66
CA SER A 370 19.21 -4.43 -6.69
C SER A 370 20.02 -4.37 -7.98
N TYR A 371 20.72 -3.27 -8.16
CA TYR A 371 21.69 -3.06 -9.25
C TYR A 371 23.01 -2.54 -8.70
N LYS A 372 24.11 -2.79 -9.42
CA LYS A 372 25.42 -2.27 -9.03
C LYS A 372 25.52 -0.80 -9.45
N PRO A 373 26.04 0.09 -8.58
CA PRO A 373 26.47 1.43 -8.99
C PRO A 373 27.23 1.43 -10.32
N GLY A 374 26.88 2.34 -11.22
CA GLY A 374 27.47 2.43 -12.56
C GLY A 374 26.95 1.41 -13.59
N THR A 375 26.00 0.54 -13.25
CA THR A 375 25.31 -0.35 -14.21
C THR A 375 23.84 0.04 -14.38
N PRO A 376 23.22 -0.17 -15.56
CA PRO A 376 21.79 0.02 -15.73
C PRO A 376 20.97 -0.91 -14.83
N PRO A 377 19.82 -0.45 -14.28
CA PRO A 377 18.83 -1.31 -13.64
C PRO A 377 18.48 -2.55 -14.48
N PRO A 378 18.55 -3.77 -13.92
CA PRO A 378 18.21 -5.00 -14.64
C PRO A 378 16.70 -5.11 -14.89
N ASP A 379 16.34 -5.84 -15.95
CA ASP A 379 14.96 -6.14 -16.31
C ASP A 379 14.37 -7.25 -15.43
N ILE A 380 13.31 -6.94 -14.71
CA ILE A 380 12.55 -7.87 -13.85
C ILE A 380 11.24 -8.34 -14.48
N ALA A 381 10.71 -7.61 -15.47
CA ALA A 381 9.56 -8.02 -16.27
C ALA A 381 9.71 -7.54 -17.74
N PRO A 382 9.07 -8.20 -18.72
CA PRO A 382 9.17 -7.79 -20.13
C PRO A 382 8.51 -6.43 -20.44
N LYS A 383 7.58 -6.02 -19.56
CA LYS A 383 6.89 -4.73 -19.54
C LYS A 383 6.32 -4.51 -18.13
N PRO A 384 6.04 -3.27 -17.70
CA PRO A 384 5.36 -3.03 -16.43
C PRO A 384 3.88 -3.50 -16.49
N PHE A 385 3.31 -3.94 -15.36
CA PHE A 385 1.91 -4.39 -15.27
C PHE A 385 1.30 -4.25 -13.87
N PHE A 386 -0.04 -4.20 -13.79
CA PHE A 386 -0.78 -4.34 -12.52
C PHE A 386 -1.06 -5.81 -12.20
N SER A 387 -1.06 -6.18 -10.91
CA SER A 387 -1.22 -7.57 -10.47
C SER A 387 -2.58 -8.16 -10.88
N ALA A 388 -2.58 -9.43 -11.27
CA ALA A 388 -3.80 -10.12 -11.68
C ALA A 388 -4.82 -10.22 -10.53
N LEU A 389 -4.36 -10.36 -9.29
CA LEU A 389 -5.25 -10.46 -8.11
C LEU A 389 -6.02 -9.15 -7.89
N SER A 390 -5.34 -8.01 -7.97
CA SER A 390 -5.99 -6.70 -7.84
C SER A 390 -6.98 -6.42 -8.99
N LYS A 391 -6.64 -6.81 -10.22
CA LYS A 391 -7.58 -6.79 -11.36
C LYS A 391 -8.80 -7.69 -11.14
N ALA A 392 -8.61 -8.89 -10.59
CA ALA A 392 -9.70 -9.83 -10.34
C ALA A 392 -10.67 -9.31 -9.25
N LEU A 393 -10.14 -8.69 -8.19
CA LEU A 393 -10.96 -8.06 -7.13
C LEU A 393 -11.77 -6.86 -7.65
N LEU A 394 -11.17 -5.99 -8.47
CA LEU A 394 -11.88 -4.82 -9.02
C LEU A 394 -12.79 -5.12 -10.21
N SER A 395 -12.64 -6.26 -10.89
CA SER A 395 -13.53 -6.62 -12.02
C SER A 395 -14.35 -7.89 -11.77
N HIS A 396 -14.56 -8.26 -10.51
CA HIS A 396 -15.27 -9.48 -10.16
C HIS A 396 -16.74 -9.46 -10.65
N PRO A 397 -17.22 -10.52 -11.35
CA PRO A 397 -18.55 -10.51 -11.96
C PRO A 397 -19.71 -10.50 -10.95
N ASN A 398 -19.49 -10.91 -9.70
CA ASN A 398 -20.50 -10.83 -8.63
C ASN A 398 -20.51 -9.45 -7.92
N GLY A 399 -19.79 -8.47 -8.48
CA GLY A 399 -19.58 -7.14 -7.91
C GLY A 399 -18.19 -6.99 -7.32
N SER A 400 -17.58 -5.85 -7.63
CA SER A 400 -16.19 -5.51 -7.37
C SER A 400 -15.92 -4.99 -5.96
N ALA A 401 -14.70 -5.22 -5.46
CA ALA A 401 -14.14 -4.39 -4.41
C ALA A 401 -14.13 -2.90 -4.83
N LEU A 402 -14.23 -1.98 -3.87
CA LEU A 402 -14.23 -0.53 -4.13
C LEU A 402 -12.86 -0.05 -4.63
N GLY A 403 -11.81 -0.54 -3.97
CA GLY A 403 -10.42 -0.25 -4.23
C GLY A 403 -9.53 -1.32 -3.61
N VAL A 404 -8.35 -1.50 -4.20
CA VAL A 404 -7.26 -2.31 -3.65
C VAL A 404 -6.07 -1.40 -3.42
N ILE A 405 -5.69 -1.23 -2.15
CA ILE A 405 -4.46 -0.56 -1.75
C ILE A 405 -3.37 -1.62 -1.59
N GLY A 406 -2.16 -1.32 -2.04
CA GLY A 406 -1.02 -2.23 -1.90
C GLY A 406 0.22 -1.67 -2.57
N HIS A 407 1.21 -2.52 -2.80
CA HIS A 407 2.55 -2.10 -3.18
C HIS A 407 2.85 -2.32 -4.67
N VAL A 408 3.58 -1.36 -5.25
CA VAL A 408 4.24 -1.45 -6.55
C VAL A 408 5.73 -1.70 -6.31
N GLU A 409 6.32 -2.69 -6.97
CA GLU A 409 7.66 -3.21 -6.66
C GLU A 409 7.72 -3.86 -5.26
N ARG A 410 8.88 -3.84 -4.59
CA ARG A 410 9.16 -4.56 -3.34
C ARG A 410 8.87 -3.69 -2.12
N ALA A 411 8.09 -4.23 -1.18
CA ALA A 411 7.88 -3.65 0.14
C ALA A 411 8.98 -4.12 1.12
N TRP A 412 9.30 -3.28 2.09
CA TRP A 412 10.27 -3.53 3.16
C TRP A 412 9.61 -3.46 4.54
N GLN A 413 10.35 -3.78 5.62
CA GLN A 413 9.80 -3.73 6.98
C GLN A 413 9.96 -2.36 7.65
N ASN A 414 10.56 -1.38 6.95
CA ASN A 414 10.82 -0.01 7.43
C ASN A 414 9.54 0.83 7.65
N SER A 415 8.40 0.45 7.04
CA SER A 415 7.09 0.99 7.44
C SER A 415 6.54 0.42 8.76
N ILE A 416 7.13 -0.65 9.30
CA ILE A 416 6.70 -1.29 10.55
C ILE A 416 7.62 -0.90 11.70
N MET A 417 8.92 -1.05 11.50
CA MET A 417 9.97 -0.82 12.50
C MET A 417 11.05 0.11 11.96
N THR A 418 11.35 1.15 12.73
CA THR A 418 12.43 2.10 12.47
C THR A 418 13.46 1.96 13.58
N GLU A 419 14.68 1.57 13.25
CA GLU A 419 15.69 1.25 14.26
C GLU A 419 16.07 2.48 15.09
N GLY A 420 16.23 2.31 16.41
CA GLY A 420 16.44 3.41 17.35
C GLY A 420 15.18 4.23 17.70
N VAL A 421 14.09 4.12 16.94
CA VAL A 421 12.79 4.79 17.22
C VAL A 421 11.74 3.79 17.71
N GLY A 422 11.73 2.57 17.15
CA GLY A 422 10.77 1.51 17.44
C GLY A 422 9.69 1.40 16.36
N GLN A 423 8.48 1.02 16.76
CA GLN A 423 7.34 0.81 15.88
C GLN A 423 6.84 2.11 15.25
N GLN A 424 6.55 2.11 13.94
CA GLN A 424 6.16 3.31 13.16
C GLN A 424 4.91 3.09 12.26
N ILE A 425 3.89 2.40 12.80
CA ILE A 425 2.68 2.02 12.05
C ILE A 425 1.64 3.14 11.84
N GLN A 426 1.95 4.40 12.17
CA GLN A 426 0.96 5.50 12.19
C GLN A 426 0.26 5.71 10.84
N ALA A 427 1.00 5.58 9.72
CA ALA A 427 0.43 5.72 8.38
C ALA A 427 -0.61 4.62 8.07
N PHE A 428 -0.39 3.39 8.53
CA PHE A 428 -1.39 2.31 8.41
C PHE A 428 -2.62 2.58 9.30
N GLU A 429 -2.41 3.04 10.54
CA GLU A 429 -3.52 3.41 11.42
C GLU A 429 -4.36 4.54 10.83
N ASN A 430 -3.73 5.57 10.26
CA ASN A 430 -4.46 6.71 9.70
C ASN A 430 -5.16 6.32 8.39
N SER A 431 -4.49 5.55 7.51
CA SER A 431 -5.11 4.96 6.31
C SER A 431 -6.38 4.16 6.62
N ILE A 432 -6.29 3.21 7.56
CA ILE A 432 -7.43 2.42 8.02
C ILE A 432 -8.50 3.33 8.68
N GLY A 433 -8.07 4.33 9.45
CA GLY A 433 -8.94 5.34 10.05
C GLY A 433 -9.77 6.09 9.01
N TYR A 434 -9.13 6.65 7.98
CA TYR A 434 -9.76 7.40 6.89
C TYR A 434 -10.77 6.54 6.11
N ILE A 435 -10.40 5.29 5.77
CA ILE A 435 -11.29 4.33 5.11
C ILE A 435 -12.54 4.06 5.97
N LEU A 436 -12.37 3.79 7.26
CA LEU A 436 -13.47 3.46 8.18
C LEU A 436 -14.30 4.70 8.60
N MET A 437 -13.74 5.90 8.48
CA MET A 437 -14.47 7.16 8.58
C MET A 437 -15.31 7.48 7.33
N GLY A 438 -15.12 6.72 6.24
CA GLY A 438 -15.85 6.91 4.99
C GLY A 438 -15.32 8.06 4.13
N LEU A 439 -14.07 8.48 4.35
CA LEU A 439 -13.40 9.42 3.46
C LEU A 439 -13.11 8.75 2.09
N PRO A 440 -12.90 9.54 1.02
CA PRO A 440 -12.54 9.00 -0.29
C PRO A 440 -11.23 8.20 -0.24
N LEU A 441 -11.20 7.05 -0.92
CA LEU A 441 -10.09 6.10 -0.84
C LEU A 441 -8.74 6.70 -1.26
N GLY A 442 -8.71 7.71 -2.13
CA GLY A 442 -7.47 8.40 -2.49
C GLY A 442 -6.84 9.13 -1.30
N TYR A 443 -7.63 9.63 -0.36
CA TYR A 443 -7.13 10.28 0.86
C TYR A 443 -6.48 9.27 1.83
N ALA A 444 -6.81 7.98 1.70
CA ALA A 444 -6.29 6.94 2.58
C ALA A 444 -4.77 6.73 2.47
N LEU A 445 -4.11 7.25 1.42
CA LEU A 445 -2.65 7.18 1.25
C LEU A 445 -1.88 8.44 1.68
N LYS A 446 -2.58 9.51 2.08
CA LYS A 446 -2.00 10.83 2.41
C LYS A 446 -0.74 10.74 3.28
N ASP A 447 -0.77 9.98 4.37
CA ASP A 447 0.37 9.89 5.30
C ASP A 447 1.58 9.13 4.72
N PHE A 448 1.35 8.16 3.84
CA PHE A 448 2.44 7.52 3.08
C PHE A 448 3.06 8.52 2.11
N ASN A 449 2.22 9.33 1.45
CA ASN A 449 2.66 10.32 0.47
C ASN A 449 3.41 11.50 1.11
N GLU A 450 2.98 11.94 2.30
CA GLU A 450 3.72 12.90 3.12
C GLU A 450 5.06 12.32 3.61
N ARG A 451 5.09 11.06 4.07
CA ARG A 451 6.35 10.38 4.44
C ARG A 451 7.29 10.27 3.24
N PHE A 452 6.77 9.93 2.07
CA PHE A 452 7.51 9.89 0.81
C PHE A 452 8.15 11.26 0.47
N ALA A 453 7.39 12.34 0.57
CA ALA A 453 7.87 13.69 0.29
C ALA A 453 8.94 14.13 1.31
N VAL A 454 8.72 13.89 2.61
CA VAL A 454 9.65 14.18 3.70
C VAL A 454 10.97 13.41 3.52
N GLN A 455 10.90 12.08 3.34
CA GLN A 455 12.11 11.26 3.25
C GLN A 455 12.85 11.47 1.93
N SER A 456 12.18 11.86 0.83
CA SER A 456 12.86 12.30 -0.40
C SER A 456 13.67 13.58 -0.20
N ALA A 457 13.16 14.54 0.58
CA ALA A 457 13.89 15.76 0.92
C ALA A 457 15.07 15.47 1.87
N ASN A 458 14.86 14.66 2.91
CA ASN A 458 15.90 14.28 3.87
C ASN A 458 17.03 13.49 3.19
N LEU A 459 16.69 12.45 2.41
CA LEU A 459 17.66 11.64 1.68
C LEU A 459 18.54 12.50 0.76
N THR A 460 17.93 13.44 0.03
CA THR A 460 18.67 14.33 -0.87
C THR A 460 19.61 15.26 -0.12
N ALA A 461 19.20 15.77 1.05
CA ALA A 461 20.07 16.59 1.89
C ALA A 461 21.28 15.81 2.44
N GLU A 462 21.12 14.52 2.79
CA GLU A 462 22.25 13.67 3.19
C GLU A 462 23.15 13.29 2.00
N ILE A 463 22.58 12.99 0.82
CA ILE A 463 23.34 12.74 -0.41
C ILE A 463 24.15 13.99 -0.81
N ASP A 464 23.61 15.20 -0.67
CA ASP A 464 24.33 16.45 -0.95
C ASP A 464 25.47 16.70 0.05
N LYS A 465 25.31 16.33 1.32
CA LYS A 465 26.41 16.36 2.31
C LYS A 465 27.53 15.39 1.92
N ALA A 466 27.18 14.14 1.57
CA ALA A 466 28.14 13.11 1.18
C ALA A 466 28.92 13.51 -0.08
N ASN A 467 28.22 13.99 -1.12
CA ASN A 467 28.84 14.53 -2.33
C ASN A 467 29.70 15.78 -2.07
N GLY A 468 29.34 16.57 -1.06
CA GLY A 468 30.14 17.69 -0.55
C GLY A 468 31.31 17.30 0.36
N GLY A 469 31.65 16.01 0.44
CA GLY A 469 32.78 15.49 1.24
C GLY A 469 32.55 15.45 2.75
N LYS A 470 31.31 15.66 3.23
CA LYS A 470 30.99 15.50 4.65
C LYS A 470 30.70 14.03 4.96
N PRO A 471 31.18 13.49 6.09
CA PRO A 471 30.87 12.12 6.48
C PRO A 471 29.38 11.98 6.80
N VAL A 472 28.72 11.02 6.16
CA VAL A 472 27.36 10.58 6.45
C VAL A 472 27.42 9.06 6.68
N PRO A 473 26.86 8.52 7.78
CA PRO A 473 26.85 7.08 8.01
C PRO A 473 26.03 6.34 6.94
N ASP A 474 26.57 5.24 6.39
CA ASP A 474 25.88 4.39 5.41
C ASP A 474 24.47 4.00 5.89
N ARG A 475 24.36 3.57 7.13
CA ARG A 475 23.10 3.23 7.80
C ARG A 475 22.03 4.33 7.72
N GLN A 476 22.43 5.60 7.83
CA GLN A 476 21.49 6.73 7.72
C GLN A 476 20.97 6.88 6.28
N LEU A 477 21.85 6.75 5.29
CA LEU A 477 21.49 6.80 3.86
C LEU A 477 20.61 5.60 3.47
N ALA A 478 21.00 4.39 3.89
CA ALA A 478 20.23 3.17 3.69
C ALA A 478 18.84 3.28 4.30
N GLN A 479 18.72 3.70 5.56
CA GLN A 479 17.44 3.87 6.23
C GLN A 479 16.55 4.92 5.53
N LEU A 480 17.07 6.10 5.22
CA LEU A 480 16.30 7.14 4.52
C LEU A 480 15.85 6.68 3.14
N TRP A 481 16.69 5.94 2.42
CA TRP A 481 16.34 5.36 1.12
C TRP A 481 15.28 4.27 1.24
N LEU A 482 15.38 3.39 2.24
CA LEU A 482 14.36 2.37 2.50
C LEU A 482 13.01 3.01 2.81
N GLU A 483 12.97 3.91 3.80
CA GLU A 483 11.73 4.60 4.18
C GLU A 483 11.12 5.42 3.02
N ARG A 484 11.96 6.01 2.16
CA ARG A 484 11.53 6.80 1.00
C ARG A 484 10.87 5.94 -0.08
N ASN A 485 11.47 4.81 -0.50
CA ASN A 485 10.85 4.01 -1.58
C ASN A 485 9.73 3.09 -1.07
N ASP A 486 9.73 2.65 0.19
CA ASP A 486 8.61 1.90 0.79
C ASP A 486 7.35 2.78 0.84
N ALA A 487 7.50 4.04 1.24
CA ALA A 487 6.41 5.02 1.25
C ALA A 487 5.94 5.38 -0.18
N GLU A 488 6.85 5.56 -1.14
CA GLU A 488 6.50 5.79 -2.57
C GLU A 488 5.76 4.60 -3.19
N GLY A 489 6.00 3.38 -2.69
CA GLY A 489 5.52 2.14 -3.30
C GLY A 489 4.03 1.87 -3.13
N TYR A 490 3.34 2.55 -2.19
CA TYR A 490 1.90 2.38 -2.01
C TYR A 490 1.11 3.02 -3.15
N LEU A 491 0.05 2.33 -3.59
CA LEU A 491 -0.82 2.79 -4.67
C LEU A 491 -2.26 2.32 -4.44
N LEU A 492 -3.22 3.20 -4.72
CA LEU A 492 -4.64 2.85 -4.81
C LEU A 492 -4.97 2.39 -6.24
N PHE A 493 -5.35 1.12 -6.37
CA PHE A 493 -5.99 0.61 -7.58
C PHE A 493 -7.50 0.73 -7.40
N GLY A 494 -8.16 1.51 -8.26
CA GLY A 494 -9.55 1.93 -8.13
C GLY A 494 -9.73 3.45 -8.29
N ASP A 495 -10.99 3.90 -8.20
CA ASP A 495 -11.39 5.30 -8.19
C ASP A 495 -11.01 5.95 -6.84
N PRO A 496 -10.20 7.03 -6.82
CA PRO A 496 -9.85 7.72 -5.58
C PRO A 496 -11.04 8.42 -4.91
N GLY A 497 -12.13 8.67 -5.66
CA GLY A 497 -13.38 9.23 -5.16
C GLY A 497 -14.38 8.22 -4.62
N ALA A 498 -14.09 6.92 -4.64
CA ALA A 498 -14.92 5.91 -3.98
C ALA A 498 -14.81 6.04 -2.46
N CYS A 499 -15.91 5.82 -1.73
CA CYS A 499 -15.93 5.88 -0.25
C CYS A 499 -16.57 4.63 0.34
N LEU A 500 -16.10 4.20 1.52
CA LEU A 500 -16.86 3.24 2.33
C LEU A 500 -18.12 3.92 2.88
N ARG A 501 -19.30 3.40 2.55
CA ARG A 501 -20.59 3.98 2.99
C ARG A 501 -20.91 3.60 4.43
N LYS A 502 -20.12 4.13 5.38
CA LYS A 502 -20.15 3.79 6.81
C LYS A 502 -21.55 3.81 7.43
N ASP A 503 -22.39 4.78 7.08
CA ASP A 503 -23.75 4.96 7.61
C ASP A 503 -24.79 4.02 6.95
N ARG A 504 -24.37 3.20 5.98
CA ARG A 504 -25.17 2.21 5.24
C ARG A 504 -24.67 0.77 5.42
N LEU A 505 -23.60 0.55 6.19
CA LEU A 505 -23.09 -0.77 6.53
C LEU A 505 -24.11 -1.57 7.35
N GLN A 506 -24.23 -2.85 7.02
CA GLN A 506 -25.18 -3.77 7.68
C GLN A 506 -24.62 -4.30 9.01
#